data_AF-A0A9D3U7L4-F1
#
_entry.id   AF-A0A9D3U7L4-F1
#
_cell.length_a   1.000
_cell.length_b   1.000
_cell.length_c   1.000
_cell.angle_alpha   90.00
_cell.angle_beta   90.00
_cell.angle_gamma   90.00
#
_symmetry.space_group_name_H-M   'P 1'
#
loop_
_entity.id
_entity.type
_entity.pdbx_description
1 polymer ?
#
loop_
_entity_poly.entity_id
_entity_poly.type
_entity_poly.pdbx_seq_one_letter_code
_entity_poly.pdbx_strand_id
1 'polypeptide(L)'
;MPYRRLEIAAIIPSFAYIHSHLWCTNAPIINFNVVEWYHGDRVLRQFGCIQYIPDPPCKVGEVHGINKRGKQELHWGVKQQRFITVWNDRLARIPQMDMSFDLQALLEYIQWYCSMGKPYILGG
;
A
#
# COMPACT_ATOMS: atom_id res chain seq x y z
N MET A 1 12.32 13.27 5.58
CA MET A 1 10.98 12.89 5.07
C MET A 1 10.83 13.39 3.64
N PRO A 2 10.28 12.59 2.74
CA PRO A 2 10.15 12.95 1.34
C PRO A 2 9.17 14.10 1.19
N TYR A 3 9.23 14.78 0.05
CA TYR A 3 8.33 15.88 -0.27
C TYR A 3 8.40 17.08 0.71
N ARG A 4 9.29 17.08 1.71
CA ARG A 4 9.56 18.22 2.62
C ARG A 4 10.48 19.29 2.03
N ARG A 5 11.04 19.07 0.84
CA ARG A 5 11.76 20.13 0.11
C ARG A 5 10.76 21.27 -0.12
N LEU A 6 11.15 22.51 0.21
CA LEU A 6 10.25 23.67 0.16
C LEU A 6 9.57 23.82 -1.21
N GLU A 7 10.31 23.57 -2.29
CA GLU A 7 9.82 23.58 -3.67
C GLU A 7 8.68 22.58 -3.92
N ILE A 8 8.74 21.40 -3.30
CA ILE A 8 7.74 20.34 -3.43
C ILE A 8 6.58 20.56 -2.45
N ALA A 9 6.90 20.99 -1.23
CA ALA A 9 5.89 21.30 -0.21
C ALA A 9 4.97 22.44 -0.66
N ALA A 10 5.47 23.39 -1.45
CA ALA A 10 4.69 24.50 -2.00
C ALA A 10 3.61 24.07 -3.00
N ILE A 11 3.79 22.93 -3.69
CA ILE A 11 2.84 22.43 -4.71
C ILE A 11 1.92 21.33 -4.19
N ILE A 12 2.27 20.68 -3.08
CA ILE A 12 1.43 19.66 -2.46
C ILE A 12 0.42 20.36 -1.53
N PRO A 13 -0.90 20.19 -1.76
CA PRO A 13 -1.90 20.78 -0.89
C PRO A 13 -1.70 20.36 0.57
N SER A 14 -1.86 21.29 1.50
CA SER A 14 -1.68 21.03 2.94
C SER A 14 -2.53 19.87 3.45
N PHE A 15 -3.73 19.67 2.89
CA PHE A 15 -4.61 18.56 3.24
C PHE A 15 -4.00 17.19 2.94
N ALA A 16 -3.12 17.07 1.95
CA ALA A 16 -2.45 15.81 1.61
C ALA A 16 -1.55 15.32 2.76
N TYR A 17 -1.07 16.23 3.61
CA TYR A 17 -0.23 15.91 4.76
C TYR A 17 -1.02 15.54 6.02
N ILE A 18 -2.30 15.91 6.13
CA ILE A 18 -3.14 15.59 7.31
C ILE A 18 -3.17 14.08 7.58
N HIS A 19 -3.18 13.29 6.51
CA HIS A 19 -3.22 11.82 6.57
C HIS A 19 -1.88 11.19 6.16
N SER A 20 -0.77 11.91 6.27
CA SER A 20 0.56 11.40 5.87
C SER A 20 0.99 10.14 6.64
N HIS A 21 0.50 9.96 7.86
CA HIS A 21 0.70 8.74 8.65
C HIS A 21 0.07 7.48 8.01
N LEU A 22 -0.86 7.64 7.06
CA LEU A 22 -1.48 6.52 6.33
C LEU A 22 -0.75 6.19 5.02
N TRP A 23 0.20 7.00 4.56
CA TRP A 23 0.82 6.83 3.24
C TRP A 23 1.51 5.50 3.04
N CYS A 24 1.97 4.85 4.11
CA CYS A 24 2.62 3.55 4.05
C CYS A 24 1.77 2.43 4.67
N THR A 25 0.47 2.64 4.95
CA THR A 25 -0.37 1.60 5.56
C THR A 25 -0.52 0.36 4.66
N ASN A 26 -0.56 -0.83 5.25
CA ASN A 26 -0.91 -2.08 4.57
C ASN A 26 -2.39 -2.39 4.78
N ALA A 27 -3.26 -1.87 3.91
CA ALA A 27 -4.71 -1.94 4.09
C ALA A 27 -5.48 -2.01 2.75
N PRO A 28 -6.73 -2.50 2.74
CA PRO A 28 -7.57 -2.48 1.56
C PRO A 28 -8.08 -1.06 1.28
N ILE A 29 -7.93 -0.58 0.05
CA ILE A 29 -8.65 0.57 -0.48
C ILE A 29 -10.01 0.06 -0.98
N ILE A 30 -11.08 0.65 -0.47
CA ILE A 30 -12.46 0.22 -0.74
C ILE A 30 -13.18 1.32 -1.50
N ASN A 31 -13.70 0.99 -2.68
CA ASN A 31 -14.55 1.87 -3.48
C ASN A 31 -15.82 1.13 -3.89
N PHE A 32 -16.86 1.25 -3.04
CA PHE A 32 -18.19 0.62 -3.18
C PHE A 32 -18.19 -0.87 -3.49
N ASN A 33 -17.88 -1.29 -4.72
CA ASN A 33 -17.84 -2.68 -5.15
C ASN A 33 -16.41 -3.20 -5.40
N VAL A 34 -15.44 -2.29 -5.50
CA VAL A 34 -14.03 -2.61 -5.76
C VAL A 34 -13.26 -2.60 -4.45
N VAL A 35 -12.41 -3.61 -4.29
CA VAL A 35 -11.42 -3.66 -3.22
C VAL A 35 -10.06 -3.91 -3.87
N GLU A 36 -9.09 -3.09 -3.52
CA GLU A 36 -7.69 -3.25 -3.90
C GLU A 36 -6.83 -3.25 -2.63
N TRP A 37 -5.78 -4.06 -2.59
CA TRP A 37 -4.88 -4.04 -1.45
C TRP A 37 -3.73 -3.06 -1.68
N TYR A 38 -3.60 -2.09 -0.79
CA TYR A 38 -2.48 -1.16 -0.79
C TYR A 38 -1.34 -1.74 0.05
N HIS A 39 -0.17 -1.89 -0.58
CA HIS A 39 1.06 -2.40 0.02
C HIS A 39 2.03 -1.25 0.30
N GLY A 40 1.72 -0.47 1.33
CA GLY A 40 2.54 0.68 1.71
C GLY A 40 3.95 0.29 2.20
N ASP A 41 4.12 -0.94 2.69
CA ASP A 41 5.42 -1.54 3.02
C ASP A 41 6.38 -1.63 1.84
N ARG A 42 5.92 -1.57 0.58
CA ARG A 42 6.77 -1.69 -0.62
C ARG A 42 7.34 -0.36 -1.11
N VAL A 43 6.88 0.76 -0.58
CA VAL A 43 7.24 2.11 -1.04
C VAL A 43 7.99 2.92 0.01
N LEU A 44 8.45 2.30 1.10
CA LEU A 44 9.13 2.94 2.22
C LEU A 44 10.33 3.80 1.77
N ARG A 45 11.07 3.35 0.75
CA ARG A 45 12.19 4.13 0.16
C ARG A 45 11.78 5.47 -0.45
N GLN A 46 10.59 5.55 -1.04
CA GLN A 46 10.05 6.83 -1.52
C GLN A 46 9.84 7.80 -0.36
N PHE A 47 9.72 7.28 0.87
CA PHE A 47 9.60 8.06 2.09
C PHE A 47 10.88 8.19 2.92
N GLY A 48 12.04 7.87 2.33
CA GLY A 48 13.33 7.97 3.02
C GLY A 48 13.45 7.00 4.20
N CYS A 49 12.62 5.96 4.21
CA CYS A 49 12.69 4.89 5.19
C CYS A 49 13.50 3.71 4.64
N ILE A 50 14.03 2.91 5.56
CA ILE A 50 14.63 1.61 5.27
C ILE A 50 13.56 0.73 4.63
N GLN A 51 13.93 0.05 3.55
CA GLN A 51 13.07 -0.91 2.88
C GLN A 51 13.37 -2.31 3.38
N TYR A 52 12.50 -2.83 4.24
CA TYR A 52 12.51 -4.23 4.65
C TYR A 52 11.94 -5.13 3.54
N ILE A 53 12.13 -6.44 3.67
CA ILE A 53 11.47 -7.43 2.83
C ILE A 53 9.95 -7.30 3.08
N PRO A 54 9.15 -6.98 2.04
CA PRO A 54 7.73 -6.75 2.22
C PRO A 54 6.98 -8.05 2.46
N ASP A 55 5.79 -7.94 3.03
CA ASP A 55 4.89 -9.07 3.17
C ASP A 55 4.49 -9.61 1.78
N PRO A 56 4.17 -10.92 1.68
CA PRO A 56 3.62 -11.50 0.47
C PRO A 56 2.39 -10.69 -0.03
N PRO A 57 2.19 -10.58 -1.36
CA PRO A 57 1.04 -9.87 -1.90
C PRO A 57 -0.26 -10.39 -1.29
N CYS A 58 -1.10 -9.48 -0.81
CA CYS A 58 -2.38 -9.88 -0.24
C CYS A 58 -3.31 -10.29 -1.38
N LYS A 59 -3.78 -11.54 -1.35
CA LYS A 59 -4.79 -12.01 -2.29
C LYS A 59 -6.16 -11.49 -1.85
N VAL A 60 -6.64 -10.45 -2.52
CA VAL A 60 -8.00 -9.89 -2.32
C VAL A 60 -9.08 -10.88 -2.78
N GLY A 61 -8.70 -11.93 -3.51
CA GLY A 61 -9.58 -13.04 -3.91
C GLY A 61 -10.58 -12.63 -4.99
N GLU A 62 -11.71 -13.34 -5.03
CA GLU A 62 -12.76 -13.17 -6.04
C GLU A 62 -13.37 -11.76 -6.09
N VAL A 63 -13.13 -10.93 -5.07
CA VAL A 63 -13.66 -9.56 -5.00
C VAL A 63 -13.09 -8.65 -6.09
N HIS A 64 -11.87 -8.92 -6.55
CA HIS A 64 -11.24 -8.15 -7.62
C HIS A 64 -11.93 -8.34 -8.99
N GLY A 65 -12.64 -9.45 -9.20
CA GLY A 65 -13.29 -9.78 -10.48
C GLY A 65 -14.80 -9.46 -10.56
N ILE A 66 -15.38 -8.83 -9.53
CA ILE A 66 -16.83 -8.64 -9.47
C ILE A 66 -17.24 -7.45 -10.34
N ASN A 67 -17.72 -7.76 -11.55
CA ASN A 67 -18.41 -6.78 -12.38
C ASN A 67 -19.80 -6.43 -11.83
N LYS A 68 -20.28 -5.21 -12.14
CA LYS A 68 -21.56 -4.66 -11.66
C LYS A 68 -22.80 -5.22 -12.37
N ARG A 69 -22.66 -6.03 -13.42
CA ARG A 69 -23.79 -6.48 -14.26
C ARG A 69 -24.68 -7.46 -13.48
N GLY A 70 -25.98 -7.16 -13.42
CA GLY A 70 -27.01 -8.03 -12.84
C GLY A 70 -26.98 -8.16 -11.31
N LYS A 71 -26.29 -7.26 -10.59
CA LYS A 71 -26.06 -7.37 -9.13
C LYS A 71 -26.58 -6.16 -8.33
N GLN A 72 -27.74 -5.63 -8.71
CA GLN A 72 -28.35 -4.47 -8.00
C GLN A 72 -28.78 -4.79 -6.56
N GLU A 73 -29.05 -6.05 -6.22
CA GLU A 73 -29.48 -6.47 -4.88
C GLU A 73 -28.32 -6.87 -3.94
N LEU A 74 -27.06 -6.77 -4.39
CA LEU A 74 -25.93 -7.14 -3.54
C LEU A 74 -25.68 -6.06 -2.48
N HIS A 75 -25.86 -6.42 -1.21
CA HIS A 75 -25.44 -5.60 -0.08
C HIS A 75 -23.90 -5.57 0.05
N TRP A 76 -23.27 -4.63 -0.65
CA TRP A 76 -21.81 -4.49 -0.70
C TRP A 76 -21.17 -4.33 0.68
N GLY A 77 -21.84 -3.63 1.62
CA GLY A 77 -21.36 -3.49 3.00
C GLY A 77 -21.18 -4.85 3.70
N VAL A 78 -22.15 -5.77 3.53
CA VAL A 78 -22.05 -7.13 4.07
C VAL A 78 -20.97 -7.92 3.33
N LYS A 79 -20.94 -7.83 2.00
CA LYS A 79 -19.96 -8.56 1.19
C LYS A 79 -18.51 -8.16 1.46
N GLN A 80 -18.30 -6.87 1.74
CA GLN A 80 -16.99 -6.30 2.01
C GLN A 80 -16.70 -6.18 3.51
N GLN A 81 -17.56 -6.72 4.38
CA GLN A 81 -17.45 -6.55 5.83
C GLN A 81 -16.06 -6.90 6.35
N ARG A 82 -15.45 -7.97 5.84
CA ARG A 82 -14.07 -8.34 6.17
C ARG A 82 -13.07 -7.21 5.86
N PHE A 83 -13.17 -6.60 4.68
CA PHE A 83 -12.27 -5.50 4.28
C PHE A 83 -12.56 -4.22 5.04
N ILE A 84 -13.83 -3.93 5.34
CA ILE A 84 -14.23 -2.79 6.16
C ILE A 84 -13.63 -2.93 7.56
N THR A 85 -13.67 -4.12 8.17
CA THR A 85 -13.02 -4.39 9.46
C THR A 85 -11.52 -4.13 9.39
N VAL A 86 -10.83 -4.60 8.35
CA VAL A 86 -9.39 -4.35 8.17
C VAL A 86 -9.09 -2.86 7.94
N TRP A 87 -9.92 -2.16 7.17
CA TRP A 87 -9.78 -0.72 6.95
C TRP A 87 -9.98 0.09 8.22
N ASN A 88 -10.94 -0.29 9.06
CA ASN A 88 -11.15 0.37 10.35
C ASN A 88 -9.94 0.19 11.28
N ASP A 89 -9.24 -0.95 11.16
CA ASP A 89 -8.01 -1.28 11.88
C ASP A 89 -6.72 -0.84 11.16
N ARG A 90 -6.80 -0.02 10.10
CA ARG A 90 -5.65 0.36 9.26
C ARG A 90 -4.48 1.00 10.01
N LEU A 91 -4.75 1.66 11.14
CA LEU A 91 -3.71 2.29 11.96
C LEU A 91 -2.79 1.27 12.63
N ALA A 92 -3.30 0.07 12.95
CA ALA A 92 -2.49 -1.04 13.46
C ALA A 92 -1.65 -1.72 12.36
N ARG A 93 -1.81 -1.31 11.11
CA ARG A 93 -1.17 -1.90 9.92
C ARG A 93 -0.17 -0.96 9.26
N ILE A 94 0.28 0.06 9.97
CA ILE A 94 1.39 0.89 9.55
C ILE A 94 2.67 0.07 9.74
N PRO A 95 3.48 -0.15 8.69
CA PRO A 95 4.73 -0.88 8.79
C PRO A 95 5.75 -0.11 9.61
N GLN A 96 6.84 -0.78 10.00
CA GLN A 96 7.98 -0.12 10.61
C GLN A 96 8.57 0.94 9.65
N MET A 97 8.61 2.19 10.10
CA MET A 97 9.05 3.35 9.31
C MET A 97 10.36 3.93 9.84
N ASP A 98 11.42 3.13 9.77
CA ASP A 98 12.75 3.57 10.23
C ASP A 98 13.38 4.49 9.19
N MET A 99 13.58 5.76 9.56
CA MET A 99 14.24 6.73 8.70
C MET A 99 15.72 6.38 8.52
N SER A 100 16.19 6.37 7.27
CA SER A 100 17.62 6.25 6.98
C SER A 100 18.13 7.49 6.26
N PHE A 101 19.28 7.99 6.71
CA PHE A 101 20.03 9.02 6.00
C PHE A 101 20.88 8.43 4.88
N ASP A 102 21.17 7.14 4.94
CA ASP A 102 21.82 6.39 3.87
C ASP A 102 20.75 5.61 3.10
N LEU A 103 20.52 5.98 1.84
CA LEU A 103 19.55 5.32 0.97
C LEU A 103 20.03 3.94 0.49
N GLN A 104 21.18 3.45 0.97
CA GLN A 104 21.59 2.08 0.73
C GLN A 104 20.49 1.11 1.17
N ALA A 105 20.04 0.31 0.20
CA ALA A 105 19.12 -0.77 0.48
C ALA A 105 19.86 -1.85 1.28
N LEU A 106 19.21 -2.37 2.33
CA LEU A 106 19.70 -3.52 3.08
C LEU A 106 20.10 -4.63 2.10
N LEU A 107 21.29 -5.22 2.28
CA LEU A 107 21.80 -6.28 1.41
C LEU A 107 20.78 -7.42 1.26
N GLU A 108 20.10 -7.77 2.35
CA GLU A 108 19.02 -8.77 2.39
C GLU A 108 17.84 -8.40 1.48
N TYR A 109 17.42 -7.12 1.49
CA TYR A 109 16.37 -6.65 0.60
C TYR A 109 16.79 -6.71 -0.87
N ILE A 110 18.03 -6.32 -1.19
CA ILE A 110 18.56 -6.39 -2.58
C ILE A 110 18.58 -7.85 -3.06
N GLN A 111 19.07 -8.76 -2.22
CA GLN A 111 19.11 -10.19 -2.50
C GLN A 111 17.71 -10.75 -2.74
N TRP A 112 16.75 -10.44 -1.84
CA TRP A 112 15.35 -10.82 -2.01
C TRP A 112 14.74 -10.24 -3.29
N TYR A 113 14.95 -8.96 -3.58
CA TYR A 113 14.43 -8.32 -4.78
C TYR A 113 14.97 -8.98 -6.04
N CYS A 114 16.25 -9.36 -6.04
CA CYS A 114 16.88 -10.03 -7.17
C CYS A 114 16.45 -11.49 -7.34
N SER A 115 16.10 -12.20 -6.26
CA SER A 115 15.67 -13.61 -6.30
C SER A 115 14.17 -13.77 -6.53
N MET A 116 13.33 -12.94 -5.92
CA MET A 116 11.87 -13.06 -5.89
C MET A 116 11.13 -11.92 -6.60
N GLY A 117 11.77 -10.76 -6.78
CA GLY A 117 11.15 -9.55 -7.35
C GLY A 117 11.10 -9.50 -8.87
N LYS A 118 11.73 -10.45 -9.57
CA LYS A 118 11.87 -10.49 -11.04
C LYS A 118 10.82 -11.26 -11.88
N PRO A 119 9.80 -11.98 -11.36
CA PRO A 119 8.91 -12.75 -12.24
C PRO A 119 8.05 -11.94 -13.22
N TYR A 120 7.88 -10.63 -13.04
CA TYR A 120 6.87 -9.85 -13.78
C TYR A 120 7.43 -8.89 -14.84
N ILE A 121 8.75 -8.87 -15.07
CA ILE A 121 9.38 -7.99 -16.07
C ILE A 121 9.83 -8.77 -17.33
N LEU A 122 10.00 -10.09 -17.24
CA LEU A 122 10.53 -10.93 -18.33
C LEU A 122 9.59 -12.06 -18.79
N GLY A 123 8.32 -12.03 -18.39
CA GLY A 123 7.32 -13.05 -18.72
C GLY A 123 6.22 -12.54 -19.65
N GLY A 124 6.61 -11.92 -20.77
CA GLY A 124 5.74 -11.56 -21.90
C GLY A 124 6.14 -12.33 -23.15
#